data_AF-A0A2T9XR51-F1
#
_entry.id   AF-A0A2T9XR51-F1
#
_cell.length_a   1.000
_cell.length_b   1.000
_cell.length_c   1.000
_cell.angle_alpha   90.00
_cell.angle_beta   90.00
_cell.angle_gamma   90.00
#
_symmetry.space_group_name_H-M   'P 1'
#
loop_
_entity.id
_entity.type
_entity.pdbx_description
1 polymer ?
#
loop_
_entity_poly.entity_id
_entity_poly.type
_entity_poly.pdbx_seq_one_letter_code
_entity_poly.pdbx_strand_id
1 'polypeptide(L)'
;MSQAPRPLSLQAAQRLILDTEPFLSCDDCFDLVDRYVEALLSDPSHDHPAMRIHLAGCAACAEEARSLMWLVAEERGLDPAPALRHLGDGPA
;
A
#
# COMPACT_ATOMS: atom_id res chain seq x y z
N MET A 1 20.04 6.02 34.05
CA MET A 1 21.24 6.27 33.21
C MET A 1 20.74 6.65 31.82
N SER A 2 20.80 7.92 31.45
CA SER A 2 20.45 8.34 30.09
C SER A 2 21.69 8.20 29.22
N GLN A 3 21.65 7.28 28.26
CA GLN A 3 22.67 7.22 27.22
C GLN A 3 22.60 8.50 26.38
N ALA A 4 23.76 9.06 26.04
CA ALA A 4 23.82 10.13 25.06
C ALA A 4 23.35 9.60 23.69
N PRO A 5 22.51 10.34 22.95
CA PRO A 5 22.00 9.89 21.66
C PRO A 5 23.15 9.72 20.67
N ARG A 6 23.26 8.53 20.08
CA ARG A 6 24.23 8.25 19.01
C ARG A 6 23.68 8.77 17.68
N PRO A 7 24.40 9.63 16.94
CA PRO A 7 23.93 10.11 15.64
C PRO A 7 23.85 8.96 14.63
N LEU A 8 22.83 9.02 13.76
CA LEU A 8 22.68 8.10 12.63
C LEU A 8 23.61 8.52 11.48
N SER A 9 24.08 7.54 10.70
CA SER A 9 24.65 7.84 9.39
C SER A 9 23.56 8.31 8.43
N LEU A 10 23.92 9.08 7.40
CA LEU A 10 22.99 9.50 6.35
C LEU A 10 22.23 8.31 5.75
N GLN A 11 22.96 7.24 5.43
CA GLN A 11 22.37 6.01 4.89
C GLN A 11 21.39 5.34 5.85
N ALA A 12 21.66 5.37 7.16
CA ALA A 12 20.73 4.83 8.15
C ALA A 12 19.47 5.71 8.26
N ALA A 13 19.61 7.04 8.21
CA ALA A 13 18.48 7.96 8.24
C ALA A 13 17.60 7.83 6.97
N GLN A 14 18.21 7.64 5.80
CA GLN A 14 17.48 7.45 4.53
C GLN A 14 16.57 6.21 4.53
N ARG A 15 16.93 5.15 5.28
CA ARG A 15 16.07 3.96 5.42
C ARG A 15 14.87 4.15 6.36
N LEU A 16 14.78 5.28 7.03
CA LEU A 16 13.68 5.62 7.96
C LEU A 16 12.66 6.58 7.35
N ILE A 17 12.88 7.00 6.10
CA ILE A 17 11.96 7.85 5.35
C ILE A 17 11.47 7.06 4.14
N LEU A 18 10.21 7.29 3.78
CA LEU A 18 9.61 6.75 2.57
C LEU A 18 9.38 7.91 1.61
N ASP A 19 9.73 7.72 0.35
CA ASP A 19 9.28 8.62 -0.71
C ASP A 19 7.79 8.37 -0.96
N THR A 20 6.98 9.38 -0.69
CA THR A 20 5.53 9.31 -0.82
C THR A 20 5.02 9.95 -2.10
N GLU A 21 5.87 10.24 -3.09
CA GLU A 21 5.45 10.84 -4.37
C GLU A 21 5.17 9.79 -5.47
N PRO A 22 4.02 9.87 -6.19
CA PRO A 22 2.94 10.85 -6.03
C PRO A 22 2.12 10.65 -4.74
N PHE A 23 1.86 11.77 -4.06
CA PHE A 23 1.13 11.81 -2.79
C PHE A 23 -0.36 11.49 -2.97
N LEU A 24 -0.88 10.71 -2.02
CA LEU A 24 -2.30 10.45 -1.82
C LEU A 24 -2.57 10.46 -0.31
N SER A 25 -3.57 11.23 0.13
CA SER A 25 -3.95 11.27 1.54
C SER A 25 -4.71 10.01 1.96
N CYS A 26 -4.82 9.75 3.26
CA CYS A 26 -5.64 8.64 3.76
C CYS A 26 -7.12 8.82 3.39
N ASP A 27 -7.62 10.06 3.41
CA ASP A 27 -9.02 10.37 3.07
C ASP A 27 -9.28 10.11 1.58
N ASP A 28 -8.40 10.59 0.71
CA ASP A 28 -8.50 10.30 -0.73
C ASP A 28 -8.36 8.81 -1.03
N CYS A 29 -7.50 8.10 -0.29
CA CYS A 29 -7.41 6.64 -0.37
C CYS A 29 -8.75 5.98 -0.03
N PHE A 30 -9.40 6.41 1.05
CA PHE A 30 -10.69 5.87 1.47
C PHE A 30 -11.78 6.07 0.41
N ASP A 31 -11.81 7.23 -0.25
CA ASP A 31 -12.76 7.52 -1.34
C ASP A 31 -12.48 6.72 -2.64
N LEU A 32 -11.29 6.14 -2.77
CA LEU A 32 -10.81 5.46 -3.98
C LEU A 32 -10.68 3.94 -3.82
N VAL A 33 -10.56 3.42 -2.60
CA VAL A 33 -10.09 2.05 -2.35
C VAL A 33 -10.99 0.98 -2.96
N ASP A 34 -12.32 1.17 -2.92
CA ASP A 34 -13.27 0.24 -3.54
C ASP A 34 -13.02 0.11 -5.04
N ARG A 35 -12.96 1.26 -5.75
CA ARG A 35 -12.71 1.29 -7.19
C ARG A 35 -11.35 0.72 -7.57
N TYR A 36 -10.34 0.98 -6.74
CA TYR A 36 -9.01 0.44 -6.95
C TYR A 36 -8.96 -1.09 -6.80
N VAL A 37 -9.60 -1.64 -5.76
CA VAL A 37 -9.70 -3.09 -5.55
C VAL A 37 -10.44 -3.77 -6.70
N GLU A 38 -11.58 -3.20 -7.12
CA GLU A 38 -12.34 -3.73 -8.25
C GLU A 38 -11.54 -3.72 -9.56
N ALA A 39 -10.78 -2.64 -9.81
CA ALA A 39 -9.93 -2.52 -10.98
C ALA A 39 -8.81 -3.57 -10.97
N LEU A 40 -8.12 -3.76 -9.85
CA LEU A 40 -7.06 -4.76 -9.71
C LEU A 40 -7.56 -6.21 -9.81
N LEU A 41 -8.75 -6.51 -9.28
CA LEU A 41 -9.36 -7.84 -9.42
C LEU A 41 -9.76 -8.14 -10.86
N SER A 42 -10.16 -7.11 -11.62
CA SER A 42 -10.56 -7.25 -13.02
C SER A 42 -9.35 -7.31 -13.96
N ASP A 43 -8.30 -6.56 -13.64
CA ASP A 43 -7.04 -6.50 -14.37
C ASP A 43 -5.88 -6.42 -13.37
N PRO A 44 -5.18 -7.54 -13.11
CA PRO A 44 -4.02 -7.52 -12.23
C PRO A 44 -2.92 -6.57 -12.71
N SER A 45 -2.85 -6.22 -14.00
CA SER A 45 -1.88 -5.26 -14.52
C SER A 45 -2.26 -3.79 -14.30
N HIS A 46 -3.44 -3.51 -13.73
CA HIS A 46 -3.86 -2.17 -13.39
C HIS A 46 -2.85 -1.50 -12.45
N ASP A 47 -2.39 -0.30 -12.82
CA ASP A 47 -1.48 0.50 -12.01
C ASP A 47 -2.14 1.81 -11.60
N HIS A 48 -1.99 2.14 -10.33
CA HIS A 48 -2.37 3.42 -9.75
C HIS A 48 -1.23 3.87 -8.83
N PRO A 49 -0.20 4.56 -9.38
CA PRO A 49 1.05 4.82 -8.66
C PRO A 49 0.87 5.44 -7.28
N ALA A 50 -0.02 6.44 -7.14
CA ALA A 50 -0.25 7.12 -5.86
C ALA A 50 -0.88 6.20 -4.80
N MET A 51 -1.77 5.28 -5.21
CA MET A 51 -2.40 4.31 -4.32
C MET A 51 -1.38 3.26 -3.89
N ARG A 52 -0.59 2.73 -4.83
CA ARG A 52 0.48 1.77 -4.53
C ARG A 52 1.49 2.33 -3.52
N ILE A 53 1.91 3.58 -3.70
CA ILE A 53 2.84 4.26 -2.78
C ILE A 53 2.20 4.50 -1.41
N HIS A 54 0.95 4.95 -1.39
CA HIS A 54 0.20 5.13 -0.15
C HIS A 54 0.06 3.82 0.65
N LEU A 55 -0.34 2.73 -0.01
CA LEU A 55 -0.51 1.42 0.62
C LEU A 55 0.84 0.79 1.06
N ALA A 56 1.96 1.20 0.47
CA ALA A 56 3.28 0.85 0.99
C ALA A 56 3.66 1.65 2.25
N GLY A 57 3.16 2.88 2.39
CA GLY A 57 3.45 3.78 3.52
C GLY A 57 2.47 3.72 4.68
N CYS A 58 1.23 3.26 4.45
CA CYS A 58 0.16 3.23 5.45
C CYS A 58 -0.32 1.80 5.71
N ALA A 59 0.13 1.19 6.81
CA ALA A 59 -0.21 -0.19 7.16
C ALA A 59 -1.73 -0.42 7.32
N ALA A 60 -2.46 0.56 7.87
CA ALA A 60 -3.90 0.45 8.08
C ALA A 60 -4.66 0.40 6.75
N CYS A 61 -4.38 1.32 5.82
CA CYS A 61 -5.00 1.31 4.50
C CYS A 61 -4.61 0.07 3.69
N ALA A 62 -3.38 -0.43 3.85
CA ALA A 62 -2.94 -1.67 3.21
C ALA A 62 -3.70 -2.90 3.71
N GLU A 63 -3.96 -2.98 5.02
CA GLU A 63 -4.77 -4.05 5.60
C GLU A 63 -6.22 -3.97 5.11
N GLU A 64 -6.80 -2.77 5.09
CA GLU A 64 -8.15 -2.52 4.56
C GLU A 64 -8.27 -2.98 3.11
N ALA A 65 -7.35 -2.55 2.23
CA ALA A 65 -7.34 -2.95 0.83
C ALA A 65 -7.23 -4.46 0.65
N ARG A 66 -6.44 -5.17 1.48
CA ARG A 66 -6.35 -6.64 1.43
C ARG A 66 -7.64 -7.30 1.87
N SER A 67 -8.26 -6.83 2.95
CA SER A 67 -9.54 -7.35 3.44
C SER A 67 -10.64 -7.18 2.39
N LEU A 68 -10.72 -6.00 1.78
CA LEU A 68 -11.68 -5.71 0.72
C LEU A 68 -11.43 -6.57 -0.53
N MET A 69 -10.17 -6.79 -0.90
CA MET A 69 -9.80 -7.67 -2.02
C MET A 69 -10.34 -9.10 -1.83
N TRP A 70 -10.20 -9.66 -0.62
CA TRP A 70 -10.74 -10.98 -0.30
C TRP A 70 -12.26 -11.01 -0.36
N LEU A 71 -12.92 -10.02 0.26
CA LEU A 71 -14.38 -9.91 0.28
C LEU A 71 -14.96 -9.84 -1.14
N VAL A 72 -14.47 -8.91 -1.96
CA VAL A 72 -14.97 -8.71 -3.33
C VAL A 72 -14.65 -9.90 -4.23
N ALA A 73 -13.50 -10.55 -4.05
CA ALA A 73 -13.16 -11.75 -4.81
C ALA A 73 -14.07 -12.94 -4.45
N GLU A 74 -14.40 -13.13 -3.18
CA GLU A 74 -15.36 -14.15 -2.73
C GLU A 74 -16.75 -13.90 -3.34
N GLU A 75 -17.25 -12.67 -3.25
CA GLU A 75 -18.55 -12.28 -3.82
C GLU A 75 -18.65 -12.51 -5.33
N ARG A 76 -17.53 -12.34 -6.05
CA ARG A 76 -17.46 -12.45 -7.51
C ARG A 76 -16.97 -13.82 -8.01
N GLY A 77 -16.56 -14.71 -7.11
CA GLY A 77 -15.97 -16.01 -7.48
C GLY A 77 -14.64 -15.88 -8.23
N LEU A 78 -13.82 -14.89 -7.87
CA LEU A 78 -12.50 -14.63 -8.46
C LEU A 78 -11.37 -15.15 -7.56
N ASP A 79 -10.19 -15.39 -8.13
CA ASP A 79 -8.96 -15.63 -7.35
C ASP A 79 -8.30 -14.28 -6.99
N PRO A 80 -8.18 -13.91 -5.70
CA PRO A 80 -7.56 -12.66 -5.29
C PRO A 80 -6.02 -12.71 -5.33
N ALA A 81 -5.41 -13.90 -5.44
CA ALA A 81 -3.96 -14.05 -5.31
C ALA A 81 -3.14 -13.19 -6.29
N PRO A 82 -3.55 -13.00 -7.57
CA PRO A 82 -2.88 -12.06 -8.47
C PRO A 82 -2.89 -10.63 -7.96
N ALA A 83 -4.04 -10.10 -7.59
CA ALA A 83 -4.20 -8.73 -7.12
C ALA A 83 -3.49 -8.50 -5.77
N LEU A 84 -3.49 -9.48 -4.88
CA LEU A 84 -2.80 -9.39 -3.58
C LEU A 84 -1.27 -9.28 -3.72
N ARG A 85 -0.66 -9.84 -4.77
CA ARG A 85 0.78 -9.67 -5.02
C ARG A 85 1.15 -8.21 -5.27
N HIS A 86 0.28 -7.44 -5.93
CA HIS A 86 0.49 -6.00 -6.16
C HIS A 86 0.53 -5.18 -4.86
N LEU A 87 -0.03 -5.69 -3.75
CA LEU A 87 0.01 -5.06 -2.44
C LEU A 87 1.18 -5.54 -1.56
N GLY A 88 1.86 -6.63 -1.96
CA GLY A 88 3.03 -7.19 -1.28
C GLY A 88 4.36 -6.69 -1.86
N ASP A 89 4.34 -6.27 -3.13
CA ASP A 89 5.48 -5.66 -3.82
C ASP A 89 5.58 -4.17 -3.42
N GLY A 90 5.97 -3.93 -2.16
CA GLY A 90 6.35 -2.59 -1.71
C GLY A 90 7.49 -2.01 -2.57
N PRO A 91 7.67 -0.67 -2.62
CA PRO A 91 8.73 -0.07 -3.41
C PRO A 91 10.10 -0.61 -2.95
N ALA A 92 10.93 -0.98 -3.92
CA ALA A 92 12.32 -1.39 -3.73
C ALA A 92 13.20 -0.22 -3.25
#